data_AF-A0A352NUB7-F1
#
_entry.id   AF-A0A352NUB7-F1
#
_cell.length_a   1.000
_cell.length_b   1.000
_cell.length_c   1.000
_cell.angle_alpha   90.00
_cell.angle_beta   90.00
_cell.angle_gamma   90.00
#
_symmetry.space_group_name_H-M   'P 1'
#
loop_
_entity.id
_entity.type
_entity.pdbx_description
1 polymer ?
#
loop_
_entity_poly.entity_id
_entity_poly.type
_entity_poly.pdbx_seq_one_letter_code
_entity_poly.pdbx_strand_id
1 'polypeptide(L)'
;KIILVKNPAGYDQAINTISLDNSTFNLAVLLNDNYADGRDVSWIWDVNFEKLSSLSIDKIMISGIRLYDIAVRLKIAGLPVENFILCKTYEKLVEEIKSCKLDTVYILATYTAMINLRKFLNAKGYIKKLW
;
A
#
# COMPACT_ATOMS: atom_id res chain seq x y z
N LYS A 1 -5.31 2.10 8.60
CA LYS A 1 -4.34 1.24 9.34
C LYS A 1 -3.08 1.08 8.49
N ILE A 2 -1.87 1.21 9.07
CA ILE A 2 -0.60 1.02 8.35
C ILE A 2 0.02 -0.31 8.78
N ILE A 3 0.27 -1.20 7.83
CA ILE A 3 0.81 -2.55 8.02
C ILE A 3 2.17 -2.65 7.36
N LEU A 4 3.16 -3.14 8.11
CA LEU A 4 4.51 -3.34 7.64
C LEU A 4 4.63 -4.67 6.90
N VAL A 5 5.17 -4.63 5.68
CA VAL A 5 5.42 -5.82 4.84
C VAL A 5 6.87 -5.80 4.37
N LYS A 6 7.56 -6.95 4.40
CA LYS A 6 9.02 -7.02 4.11
C LYS A 6 9.44 -8.17 3.20
N ASN A 7 8.57 -9.14 2.98
CA ASN A 7 8.85 -10.35 2.21
C ASN A 7 7.51 -11.01 1.81
N PRO A 8 7.54 -12.03 0.94
CA PRO A 8 6.33 -12.66 0.43
C PRO A 8 5.40 -13.18 1.54
N ALA A 9 5.93 -13.96 2.47
CA ALA A 9 5.16 -14.55 3.56
C ALA A 9 4.48 -13.48 4.45
N GLY A 10 5.21 -12.42 4.83
CA GLY A 10 4.65 -11.33 5.64
C GLY A 10 3.59 -10.53 4.88
N TYR A 11 3.75 -10.38 3.57
CA TYR A 11 2.76 -9.74 2.72
C TYR A 11 1.48 -10.60 2.62
N ASP A 12 1.63 -11.90 2.38
CA ASP A 12 0.50 -12.83 2.34
C ASP A 12 -0.28 -12.85 3.66
N GLN A 13 0.41 -12.80 4.80
CA GLN A 13 -0.25 -12.66 6.11
C GLN A 13 -1.04 -11.35 6.23
N ALA A 14 -0.48 -10.24 5.72
CA ALA A 14 -1.17 -8.96 5.70
C ALA A 14 -2.42 -9.00 4.79
N ILE A 15 -2.31 -9.59 3.59
CA ILE A 15 -3.43 -9.81 2.66
C ILE A 15 -4.50 -10.66 3.34
N ASN A 16 -4.14 -11.81 3.90
CA ASN A 16 -5.10 -12.68 4.61
C ASN A 16 -5.80 -11.93 5.74
N THR A 17 -5.09 -11.07 6.47
CA THR A 17 -5.67 -10.28 7.57
C THR A 17 -6.71 -9.27 7.06
N ILE A 18 -6.42 -8.55 5.97
CA ILE A 18 -7.37 -7.59 5.40
C ILE A 18 -8.52 -8.28 4.68
N SER A 19 -8.32 -9.49 4.16
CA SER A 19 -9.39 -10.32 3.56
C SER A 19 -10.46 -10.78 4.57
N LEU A 20 -10.20 -10.68 5.88
CA LEU A 20 -11.21 -10.93 6.91
C LEU A 20 -12.21 -9.77 7.06
N ASP A 21 -11.90 -8.61 6.48
CA ASP A 21 -12.78 -7.45 6.47
C ASP A 21 -13.75 -7.56 5.29
N ASN A 22 -15.01 -7.91 5.59
CA ASN A 22 -16.06 -8.06 4.57
C ASN A 22 -16.64 -6.71 4.09
N SER A 23 -16.15 -5.58 4.60
CA SER A 23 -16.58 -4.25 4.17
C SER A 23 -15.80 -3.76 2.94
N THR A 24 -16.36 -2.80 2.21
CA THR A 24 -15.61 -2.09 1.17
C THR A 24 -14.58 -1.17 1.83
N PHE A 25 -13.35 -1.18 1.33
CA PHE A 25 -12.28 -0.33 1.86
C PHE A 25 -11.42 0.27 0.73
N ASN A 26 -10.52 1.18 1.11
CA ASN A 26 -9.48 1.68 0.23
C ASN A 26 -8.15 1.02 0.56
N LEU A 27 -7.34 0.76 -0.46
CA LEU A 27 -6.02 0.17 -0.33
C LEU A 27 -4.96 1.18 -0.76
N ALA A 28 -3.88 1.28 0.00
CA ALA A 28 -2.65 1.92 -0.43
C ALA A 28 -1.48 0.93 -0.37
N VAL A 29 -0.71 0.82 -1.46
CA VAL A 29 0.47 -0.04 -1.52
C VAL A 29 1.72 0.79 -1.76
N LEU A 30 2.69 0.68 -0.84
CA LEU A 30 3.91 1.48 -0.80
C LEU A 30 5.16 0.59 -0.89
N LEU A 31 5.83 0.65 -2.04
CA LEU A 31 7.04 -0.14 -2.32
C LEU A 31 8.27 0.75 -2.49
N ASN A 32 9.26 0.56 -1.62
CA ASN A 32 10.61 1.11 -1.73
C ASN A 32 11.62 -0.03 -1.89
N ASP A 33 12.80 0.31 -2.39
CA ASP A 33 13.95 -0.60 -2.60
C ASP A 33 15.24 -0.04 -1.97
N ASN A 34 15.14 0.69 -0.86
CA ASN A 34 16.33 1.13 -0.14
C ASN A 34 17.05 -0.07 0.49
N TYR A 35 18.29 0.14 0.97
CA TYR A 35 19.08 -0.94 1.59
C TYR A 35 18.31 -1.71 2.69
N ALA A 36 17.51 -1.02 3.50
CA ALA A 36 16.72 -1.63 4.56
C ALA A 36 15.43 -2.34 4.07
N ASP A 37 15.02 -2.13 2.82
CA ASP A 37 13.87 -2.80 2.19
C ASP A 37 14.31 -3.99 1.32
N GLY A 38 15.54 -3.95 0.80
CA GLY A 38 16.03 -4.85 -0.24
C GLY A 38 16.03 -4.16 -1.60
N ARG A 39 17.18 -4.19 -2.29
CA ARG A 39 17.35 -3.54 -3.61
C ARG A 39 16.64 -4.30 -4.72
N ASP A 40 16.55 -5.61 -4.58
CA ASP A 40 15.78 -6.45 -5.48
C ASP A 40 14.32 -6.52 -5.01
N VAL A 41 13.40 -6.09 -5.87
CA VAL A 41 11.95 -6.12 -5.63
C VAL A 41 11.25 -7.29 -6.30
N SER A 42 11.99 -8.23 -6.90
CA SER A 42 11.44 -9.42 -7.55
C SER A 42 10.52 -10.24 -6.63
N TRP A 43 10.75 -10.19 -5.31
CA TRP A 43 9.93 -10.87 -4.31
C TRP A 43 8.43 -10.49 -4.36
N ILE A 44 8.05 -9.33 -4.93
CA ILE A 44 6.64 -8.96 -5.09
C ILE A 44 5.88 -9.93 -6.01
N TRP A 45 6.58 -10.67 -6.85
CA TRP A 45 5.99 -11.69 -7.73
C TRP A 45 5.62 -12.97 -6.98
N ASP A 46 6.28 -13.25 -5.86
CA ASP A 46 5.98 -14.40 -5.00
C ASP A 46 4.83 -14.14 -4.01
N VAL A 47 4.35 -12.89 -3.93
CA VAL A 47 3.19 -12.50 -3.10
C VAL A 47 1.89 -12.87 -3.83
N ASN A 48 0.92 -13.43 -3.11
CA ASN A 48 -0.39 -13.79 -3.64
C ASN A 48 -1.35 -12.58 -3.68
N PHE A 49 -1.03 -11.59 -4.52
CA PHE A 49 -1.85 -10.41 -4.75
C PHE A 49 -3.19 -10.73 -5.40
N GLU A 50 -3.30 -11.88 -6.07
CA GLU A 50 -4.50 -12.35 -6.77
C GLU A 50 -5.69 -12.46 -5.81
N LYS A 51 -5.45 -12.75 -4.53
CA LYS A 51 -6.47 -12.73 -3.47
C LYS A 51 -7.17 -11.37 -3.29
N LEU A 52 -6.52 -10.27 -3.65
CA LEU A 52 -7.14 -8.94 -3.56
C LEU A 52 -8.20 -8.72 -4.63
N SER A 53 -8.13 -9.43 -5.76
CA SER A 53 -9.09 -9.29 -6.87
C SER A 53 -10.51 -9.72 -6.50
N SER A 54 -10.68 -10.53 -5.46
CA SER A 54 -11.99 -10.95 -4.94
C SER A 54 -12.53 -10.04 -3.83
N LEU A 55 -11.77 -9.03 -3.38
CA LEU A 55 -12.18 -8.11 -2.32
C LEU A 55 -12.86 -6.87 -2.89
N SER A 56 -13.72 -6.25 -2.08
CA SER A 56 -14.37 -4.99 -2.43
C SER A 56 -13.43 -3.80 -2.14
N ILE A 57 -12.67 -3.37 -3.14
CA ILE A 57 -11.71 -2.26 -3.02
C ILE A 57 -12.14 -1.08 -3.89
N ASP A 58 -12.45 0.07 -3.27
CA ASP A 58 -12.92 1.29 -3.95
C ASP A 58 -11.77 2.01 -4.68
N LYS A 59 -10.70 2.36 -3.94
CA LYS A 59 -9.48 2.99 -4.48
C LYS A 59 -8.24 2.16 -4.19
N ILE A 60 -7.34 2.10 -5.16
CA ILE A 60 -6.02 1.47 -5.05
C ILE A 60 -4.95 2.55 -5.25
N MET A 61 -4.50 3.15 -4.16
CA MET A 61 -3.45 4.17 -4.16
C MET A 61 -2.07 3.48 -4.19
N ILE A 62 -1.19 3.92 -5.08
CA ILE A 62 0.11 3.27 -5.28
C ILE A 62 1.21 4.31 -5.16
N SER A 63 2.19 4.05 -4.30
CA SER A 63 3.22 5.03 -3.94
C SER A 63 4.56 4.35 -3.62
N GLY A 64 5.59 5.15 -3.38
CA GLY A 64 6.95 4.68 -3.07
C GLY A 64 7.88 4.79 -4.27
N ILE A 65 9.16 4.47 -4.06
CA ILE A 65 10.22 4.59 -5.07
C ILE A 65 9.91 3.70 -6.28
N ARG A 66 9.36 2.51 -6.03
CA ARG A 66 9.07 1.47 -7.04
C ARG A 66 7.58 1.39 -7.36
N LEU A 67 6.93 2.56 -7.43
CA LEU A 67 5.49 2.67 -7.67
C LEU A 67 5.03 1.98 -8.97
N TYR A 68 5.86 2.00 -10.02
CA TYR A 68 5.52 1.42 -11.30
C TYR A 68 5.64 -0.10 -11.29
N ASP A 69 6.68 -0.66 -10.63
CA ASP A 69 6.84 -2.11 -10.48
C ASP A 69 5.63 -2.72 -9.75
N ILE A 70 5.21 -2.11 -8.64
CA ILE A 70 4.07 -2.63 -7.89
C ILE A 70 2.74 -2.41 -8.61
N ALA A 71 2.59 -1.31 -9.37
CA ALA A 71 1.40 -1.10 -10.21
C ALA A 71 1.30 -2.18 -11.29
N VAL A 72 2.40 -2.52 -11.96
CA VAL A 72 2.43 -3.62 -12.93
C VAL A 72 2.07 -4.94 -12.27
N ARG A 73 2.63 -5.23 -11.08
CA ARG A 73 2.33 -6.45 -10.34
C ARG A 73 0.85 -6.57 -9.97
N LEU A 74 0.24 -5.49 -9.46
CA LEU A 74 -1.19 -5.45 -9.10
C LEU A 74 -2.10 -5.57 -10.32
N LYS A 75 -1.73 -4.94 -11.45
CA LYS A 75 -2.47 -5.09 -12.71
C LYS A 75 -2.47 -6.55 -13.16
N ILE A 76 -1.33 -7.22 -13.10
CA ILE A 76 -1.20 -8.63 -13.51
C ILE A 76 -1.95 -9.56 -12.53
N ALA A 77 -2.04 -9.19 -11.26
CA ALA A 77 -2.86 -9.89 -10.27
C ALA A 77 -4.39 -9.79 -10.51
N GLY A 78 -4.82 -9.05 -11.54
CA GLY A 78 -6.22 -8.91 -11.92
C GLY A 78 -6.98 -7.79 -11.20
N LEU A 79 -6.29 -6.85 -10.54
CA LEU A 79 -6.96 -5.70 -9.94
C LEU A 79 -7.35 -4.67 -11.03
N PRO A 80 -8.54 -4.03 -10.91
CA PRO A 80 -9.05 -3.08 -11.91
C PRO A 80 -8.17 -1.83 -11.99
N VAL A 81 -7.58 -1.59 -13.16
CA VAL A 81 -6.60 -0.50 -13.38
C VAL A 81 -7.26 0.87 -13.30
N GLU A 82 -8.56 0.96 -13.61
CA GLU A 82 -9.39 2.15 -13.45
C GLU A 82 -9.44 2.65 -12.00
N ASN A 83 -9.21 1.77 -11.02
CA ASN A 83 -9.17 2.11 -9.60
C ASN A 83 -7.76 2.52 -9.14
N PHE A 84 -6.75 2.48 -10.01
CA PHE A 84 -5.37 2.76 -9.64
C PHE A 84 -5.10 4.25 -9.62
N ILE A 85 -4.48 4.71 -8.53
CA ILE A 85 -4.09 6.11 -8.36
C ILE A 85 -2.60 6.17 -8.02
N LEU A 86 -1.78 6.49 -9.03
CA LEU A 86 -0.34 6.61 -8.87
C LEU A 86 0.03 7.90 -8.15
N CYS A 87 0.43 7.77 -6.89
CA CYS A 87 0.81 8.87 -6.01
C CYS A 87 2.33 8.99 -5.96
N LYS A 88 2.90 9.88 -6.79
CA LYS A 88 4.36 10.11 -6.83
C LYS A 88 4.90 10.83 -5.58
N THR A 89 4.02 11.46 -4.80
CA THR A 89 4.36 12.20 -3.59
C THR A 89 3.44 11.80 -2.44
N TYR A 90 3.91 11.98 -1.20
CA TYR A 90 3.08 11.72 -0.03
C TYR A 90 1.97 12.77 0.15
N GLU A 91 2.16 13.98 -0.36
CA GLU A 91 1.10 14.98 -0.47
C GLU A 91 -0.07 14.44 -1.28
N LYS A 92 0.20 13.93 -2.49
CA LYS A 92 -0.85 13.36 -3.34
C LYS A 92 -1.50 12.14 -2.70
N LEU A 93 -0.71 11.27 -2.08
CA LEU A 93 -1.25 10.11 -1.35
C LEU A 93 -2.23 10.56 -0.25
N VAL A 94 -1.88 11.57 0.53
CA VAL A 94 -2.73 12.08 1.61
C VAL A 94 -3.97 12.81 1.07
N GLU A 95 -3.85 13.57 -0.03
CA GLU A 95 -5.01 14.16 -0.70
C GLU A 95 -6.00 13.09 -1.15
N GLU A 96 -5.52 12.01 -1.74
CA GLU A 96 -6.37 10.89 -2.17
C GLU A 96 -7.03 10.19 -0.98
N ILE A 97 -6.27 9.92 0.09
CA ILE A 97 -6.81 9.37 1.35
C ILE A 97 -7.93 10.26 1.91
N LYS A 98 -7.76 11.58 1.90
CA LYS A 98 -8.80 12.52 2.39
C LYS A 98 -10.04 12.58 1.50
N SER A 99 -9.87 12.27 0.21
CA SER A 99 -10.98 12.25 -0.76
C SER A 99 -11.76 10.93 -0.76
N CYS A 100 -11.28 9.91 -0.04
CA CYS A 100 -11.98 8.65 0.13
C CYS A 100 -13.34 8.89 0.80
N LYS A 101 -14.41 8.32 0.23
CA LYS A 101 -15.75 8.37 0.82
C LYS A 101 -15.93 7.40 1.99
N LEU A 102 -15.12 6.34 2.00
CA LEU A 102 -15.13 5.29 3.01
C LEU A 102 -14.05 5.56 4.05
N ASP A 103 -14.37 5.30 5.32
CA ASP A 103 -13.49 5.63 6.45
C ASP A 103 -12.26 4.70 6.55
N THR A 104 -12.33 3.50 5.95
CA THR A 104 -11.28 2.49 6.09
C THR A 104 -10.27 2.60 4.94
N VAL A 105 -9.02 2.88 5.30
CA VAL A 105 -7.85 2.78 4.42
C VAL A 105 -6.83 1.82 5.01
N TYR A 106 -6.52 0.73 4.30
CA TYR A 106 -5.40 -0.15 4.62
C TYR A 106 -4.16 0.29 3.82
N ILE A 107 -3.04 0.50 4.51
CA ILE A 107 -1.77 0.91 3.90
C ILE A 107 -0.76 -0.22 4.10
N LEU A 108 -0.38 -0.92 3.04
CA LEU A 108 0.65 -1.95 3.04
C LEU A 108 1.97 -1.31 2.60
N ALA A 109 2.93 -1.21 3.51
CA ALA A 109 4.16 -0.46 3.25
C ALA A 109 5.42 -1.25 3.61
N THR A 110 6.42 -1.17 2.73
CA THR A 110 7.81 -1.55 3.04
C THR A 110 8.40 -0.68 4.16
N TYR A 111 9.50 -1.13 4.75
CA TYR A 111 10.04 -0.56 5.98
C TYR A 111 10.35 0.93 5.87
N THR A 112 11.16 1.35 4.89
CA THR A 112 11.49 2.77 4.73
C THR A 112 10.30 3.58 4.24
N ALA A 113 9.41 2.98 3.43
CA ALA A 113 8.19 3.65 2.99
C ALA A 113 7.25 3.95 4.17
N MET A 114 7.11 3.01 5.11
CA MET A 114 6.33 3.17 6.33
C MET A 114 6.91 4.28 7.21
N ILE A 115 8.23 4.27 7.44
CA ILE A 115 8.92 5.29 8.25
C ILE A 115 8.77 6.66 7.63
N ASN A 116 9.02 6.79 6.33
CA ASN A 116 8.97 8.07 5.64
C ASN A 116 7.54 8.61 5.60
N LEU A 117 6.54 7.76 5.37
CA LEU A 117 5.14 8.15 5.47
C LEU A 117 4.78 8.63 6.88
N ARG A 118 5.16 7.89 7.94
CA ARG A 118 4.89 8.29 9.32
C ARG A 118 5.56 9.62 9.68
N LYS A 119 6.81 9.84 9.27
CA LYS A 119 7.51 11.13 9.41
C LYS A 119 6.77 12.26 8.71
N PHE A 120 6.35 12.02 7.47
CA PHE A 120 5.57 12.97 6.69
C PHE A 120 4.25 13.33 7.38
N LEU A 121 3.49 12.33 7.82
CA LEU A 121 2.21 12.52 8.51
C LEU A 121 2.39 13.28 9.82
N ASN A 122 3.45 13.01 10.58
CA ASN A 122 3.76 13.70 11.82
C ASN A 122 4.15 15.17 11.56
N ALA A 123 5.00 15.43 10.57
CA ALA A 123 5.39 16.78 10.18
C ALA A 123 4.20 17.63 9.71
N LYS A 124 3.18 17.01 9.10
CA LYS A 124 1.92 17.67 8.71
C LYS A 124 0.88 17.74 9.83
N GLY A 125 1.18 17.22 11.02
CA GLY A 125 0.28 17.25 12.19
C GLY A 125 -0.85 16.22 12.17
N TYR A 126 -0.85 15.26 11.25
CA TYR A 126 -1.91 14.23 11.16
C TYR A 126 -1.78 13.14 12.23
N ILE A 127 -0.57 12.89 12.73
CA ILE A 127 -0.33 11.90 13.79
C ILE A 127 0.55 12.52 14.89
N LYS A 128 0.23 12.20 16.15
CA LYS A 128 1.00 12.69 17.32
C LYS A 128 2.26 11.86 17.59
N LYS A 129 2.23 10.56 17.31
CA LYS A 129 3.35 9.63 17.53
C LYS A 129 3.84 9.08 16.20
N LEU A 130 5.15 8.95 16.08
CA LEU A 130 5.79 8.24 14.96
C LEU A 130 5.57 6.73 15.04
N TRP A 131 5.37 6.18 16.24
CA TRP A 131 5.18 4.76 16.50
C TRP A 131 3.85 4.53 17.20
#